data_AF-A0A4Q7NKY4-F1
#
_entry.id   AF-A0A4Q7NKY4-F1
#
_cell.length_a   1.000
_cell.length_b   1.000
_cell.length_c   1.000
_cell.angle_alpha   90.00
_cell.angle_beta   90.00
_cell.angle_gamma   90.00
#
_symmetry.space_group_name_H-M   'P 1'
#
loop_
_entity.id
_entity.type
_entity.pdbx_description
1 polymer ?
#
loop_
_entity_poly.entity_id
_entity_poly.type
_entity_poly.pdbx_seq_one_letter_code
_entity_poly.pdbx_strand_id
1 'polypeptide(L)'
;MTAADTQADVQAYALAHAAQRRAARRRPRPDRRRETAPPPRRSPAQQAGDRAESEALAHLRAAGLVLVARNVACRAGEIDLVMREGAVLVFVEVRARARGRYGGAAASVGPAKRLRLARTAAYFLRTCWKGPLPACRFDVLAFEADAPPRWIRHAFSLEALPGFR
;
A
#
# COMPACT_ATOMS: atom_id res chain seq x y z
N MET A 1 -20.52 6.33 18.24
CA MET A 1 -19.60 6.89 17.23
C MET A 1 -20.15 8.26 16.86
N THR A 2 -19.48 9.35 17.26
CA THR A 2 -20.05 10.70 17.17
C THR A 2 -19.69 11.38 15.85
N ALA A 3 -20.44 12.42 15.45
CA ALA A 3 -20.15 13.21 14.26
C ALA A 3 -18.76 13.89 14.30
N ALA A 4 -18.22 14.16 15.50
CA ALA A 4 -16.90 14.74 15.70
C ALA A 4 -15.76 13.75 15.39
N ASP A 5 -15.91 12.47 15.77
CA ASP A 5 -14.95 11.41 15.42
C ASP A 5 -14.81 11.25 13.90
N THR A 6 -15.92 11.44 13.18
CA THR A 6 -15.97 11.30 11.72
C THR A 6 -15.25 12.45 11.01
N GLN A 7 -15.31 13.67 11.55
CA GLN A 7 -14.70 14.86 10.94
C GLN A 7 -13.17 14.88 11.14
N ALA A 8 -12.70 14.54 12.34
CA ALA A 8 -11.27 14.42 12.65
C ALA A 8 -10.60 13.33 11.79
N ASP A 9 -11.28 12.20 11.62
CA ASP A 9 -10.84 11.12 10.75
C ASP A 9 -10.72 11.59 9.30
N VAL A 10 -11.77 12.21 8.74
CA VAL A 10 -11.78 12.73 7.36
C VAL A 10 -10.63 13.71 7.11
N GLN A 11 -10.34 14.60 8.06
CA GLN A 11 -9.22 15.53 7.97
C GLN A 11 -7.87 14.81 8.00
N ALA A 12 -7.69 13.82 8.87
CA ALA A 12 -6.46 13.02 8.94
C ALA A 12 -6.20 12.27 7.61
N TYR A 13 -7.23 11.69 7.00
CA TYR A 13 -7.13 11.05 5.68
C TYR A 13 -6.76 12.05 4.58
N ALA A 14 -7.40 13.23 4.55
CA ALA A 14 -7.10 14.27 3.57
C ALA A 14 -5.65 14.79 3.70
N LEU A 15 -5.18 14.97 4.94
CA LEU A 15 -3.81 15.40 5.24
C LEU A 15 -2.79 14.34 4.84
N ALA A 16 -3.04 13.05 5.11
CA ALA A 16 -2.17 11.96 4.69
C ALA A 16 -2.04 11.89 3.16
N HIS A 17 -3.17 12.04 2.45
CA HIS A 17 -3.18 12.12 0.98
C HIS A 17 -2.42 13.34 0.45
N ALA A 18 -2.54 14.50 1.11
CA ALA A 18 -1.78 15.70 0.74
C ALA A 18 -0.28 15.55 1.02
N ALA A 19 0.09 14.96 2.16
CA ALA A 19 1.48 14.68 2.53
C ALA A 19 2.16 13.77 1.49
N GLN A 20 1.47 12.74 1.02
CA GLN A 20 2.00 11.84 -0.02
C GLN A 20 2.22 12.57 -1.35
N ARG A 21 1.29 13.44 -1.77
CA ARG A 21 1.48 14.26 -2.98
C ARG A 21 2.68 15.20 -2.87
N ARG A 22 2.95 15.75 -1.68
CA ARG A 22 4.14 16.57 -1.42
C ARG A 22 5.43 15.74 -1.43
N ALA A 23 5.42 14.56 -0.81
CA ALA A 23 6.56 13.64 -0.81
C ALA A 23 6.92 13.16 -2.23
N ALA A 24 5.92 12.81 -3.05
CA ALA A 24 6.12 12.42 -4.45
C ALA A 24 6.76 13.54 -5.30
N ARG A 25 6.38 14.81 -5.05
CA ARG A 25 6.96 15.99 -5.73
C ARG A 25 8.39 16.33 -5.29
N ARG A 26 8.78 15.92 -4.08
CA ARG A 26 10.12 16.13 -3.51
C ARG A 26 11.14 15.06 -3.93
N ARG A 27 10.74 14.02 -4.68
CA ARG A 27 11.71 13.10 -5.28
C ARG A 27 12.71 13.90 -6.10
N PRO A 28 14.03 13.63 -5.97
CA PRO A 28 15.05 14.40 -6.66
C PRO A 28 14.74 14.42 -8.15
N ARG A 29 14.74 15.63 -8.73
CA ARG A 29 14.64 15.79 -10.19
C ARG A 29 15.78 15.00 -10.82
N PRO A 30 15.52 14.21 -11.88
CA PRO A 30 16.61 13.56 -12.59
C PRO A 30 17.63 14.63 -13.00
N ASP A 31 18.92 14.30 -12.89
CA ASP A 31 20.01 15.16 -13.35
C ASP A 31 19.69 15.69 -14.76
N ARG A 32 19.81 17.00 -14.99
CA ARG A 32 19.52 17.63 -16.28
C ARG A 32 20.33 17.00 -17.42
N ARG A 33 21.50 16.42 -17.14
CA ARG A 33 22.29 15.64 -18.13
C ARG A 33 21.62 14.32 -18.56
N ARG A 34 20.72 13.76 -17.75
CA ARG A 34 19.90 12.56 -18.06
C ARG A 34 18.57 12.89 -18.73
N GLU A 35 18.19 14.16 -18.83
CA GLU A 35 16.88 14.60 -19.34
C GLU A 35 16.73 14.39 -20.85
N THR A 36 17.85 14.26 -21.58
CA THR A 36 17.90 13.95 -23.02
C THR A 36 17.95 12.44 -23.31
N ALA A 37 18.20 11.60 -22.30
CA ALA A 37 18.14 10.16 -22.48
C ALA A 37 16.68 9.70 -22.38
N PRO A 38 16.18 8.83 -23.28
CA PRO A 38 14.85 8.27 -23.13
C PRO A 38 14.74 7.62 -21.74
N PRO A 39 13.59 7.74 -21.06
CA PRO A 39 13.41 7.13 -19.74
C PRO A 39 13.76 5.64 -19.82
N PRO A 40 14.44 5.08 -18.80
CA PRO A 40 14.82 3.68 -18.82
C PRO A 40 13.58 2.83 -19.08
N ARG A 41 13.64 1.97 -20.11
CA ARG A 41 12.54 1.07 -20.46
C ARG A 41 12.25 0.18 -19.26
N ARG A 42 11.03 0.25 -18.71
CA ARG A 42 10.60 -0.63 -17.62
C ARG A 42 10.66 -2.08 -18.09
N SER A 43 11.18 -2.98 -17.25
CA SER A 43 11.18 -4.40 -17.57
C SER A 43 9.74 -4.94 -17.66
N PRO A 44 9.49 -6.06 -18.37
CA PRO A 44 8.15 -6.66 -18.41
C PRO A 44 7.56 -6.93 -17.02
N ALA A 45 8.40 -7.33 -16.05
CA ALA A 45 7.99 -7.56 -14.67
C ALA A 45 7.56 -6.26 -13.96
N GLN A 46 8.27 -5.14 -14.19
CA GLN A 46 7.89 -3.84 -13.65
C GLN A 46 6.56 -3.36 -14.25
N GLN A 47 6.39 -3.50 -15.57
CA GLN A 47 5.14 -3.14 -16.24
C GLN A 47 3.96 -4.00 -15.74
N ALA A 48 4.17 -5.30 -15.53
CA ALA A 48 3.16 -6.17 -14.93
C ALA A 48 2.81 -5.73 -13.50
N GLY A 49 3.81 -5.32 -12.71
CA GLY A 49 3.60 -4.75 -11.37
C GLY A 49 2.75 -3.48 -11.40
N ASP A 50 3.06 -2.54 -12.31
CA ASP A 50 2.32 -1.28 -12.45
C ASP A 50 0.84 -1.49 -12.84
N ARG A 51 0.61 -2.46 -13.75
CA ARG A 51 -0.73 -2.86 -14.17
C ARG A 51 -1.49 -3.46 -13.00
N ALA A 52 -0.90 -4.42 -12.30
CA ALA A 52 -1.51 -5.04 -11.13
C ALA A 52 -1.82 -4.02 -10.02
N GLU A 53 -0.93 -3.04 -9.76
CA GLU A 53 -1.20 -1.98 -8.76
C GLU A 53 -2.39 -1.10 -9.18
N SER A 54 -2.53 -0.82 -10.48
CA SER A 54 -3.62 -0.02 -11.02
C SER A 54 -4.96 -0.77 -11.00
N GLU A 55 -4.95 -2.05 -11.38
CA GLU A 55 -6.10 -2.95 -11.26
C GLU A 55 -6.51 -3.16 -9.80
N ALA A 56 -5.53 -3.28 -8.89
CA ALA A 56 -5.77 -3.37 -7.46
C ALA A 56 -6.52 -2.16 -6.93
N LEU A 57 -6.06 -0.97 -7.29
CA LEU A 57 -6.71 0.27 -6.90
C LEU A 57 -8.15 0.33 -7.44
N ALA A 58 -8.36 -0.05 -8.70
CA ALA A 58 -9.68 -0.04 -9.31
C ALA A 58 -10.63 -1.03 -8.58
N HIS A 59 -10.16 -2.25 -8.31
CA HIS A 59 -10.92 -3.28 -7.60
C HIS A 59 -11.33 -2.81 -6.19
N LEU A 60 -10.39 -2.26 -5.42
CA LEU A 60 -10.67 -1.81 -4.06
C LEU A 60 -11.60 -0.59 -4.03
N ARG A 61 -11.47 0.32 -5.00
CA ARG A 61 -12.43 1.45 -5.16
C ARG A 61 -13.83 0.98 -5.51
N ALA A 62 -13.95 -0.01 -6.41
CA ALA A 62 -15.23 -0.61 -6.75
C ALA A 62 -15.87 -1.31 -5.52
N ALA A 63 -15.05 -1.83 -4.61
CA ALA A 63 -15.48 -2.36 -3.32
C ALA A 63 -15.75 -1.29 -2.24
N GLY A 64 -15.71 0.01 -2.58
CA GLY A 64 -16.05 1.11 -1.68
C GLY A 64 -14.89 1.67 -0.85
N LEU A 65 -13.65 1.20 -1.06
CA LEU A 65 -12.49 1.71 -0.33
C LEU A 65 -11.98 3.01 -0.95
N VAL A 66 -11.57 3.94 -0.09
CA VAL A 66 -11.03 5.24 -0.50
C VAL A 66 -9.51 5.20 -0.47
N LEU A 67 -8.87 5.67 -1.55
CA LEU A 67 -7.40 5.75 -1.61
C LEU A 67 -6.86 6.84 -0.69
N VAL A 68 -5.90 6.50 0.15
CA VAL A 68 -5.16 7.42 1.03
C VAL A 68 -3.76 7.70 0.48
N ALA A 69 -3.03 6.65 0.09
CA ALA A 69 -1.68 6.78 -0.47
C ALA A 69 -1.34 5.59 -1.37
N ARG A 70 -0.41 5.81 -2.31
CA ARG A 70 0.21 4.75 -3.14
C ARG A 70 1.71 4.79 -2.97
N ASN A 71 2.38 3.65 -3.12
CA ASN A 71 3.83 3.52 -3.15
C ASN A 71 4.52 4.20 -1.96
N VAL A 72 4.06 3.87 -0.75
CA VAL A 72 4.64 4.36 0.50
C VAL A 72 5.94 3.62 0.75
N ALA A 73 7.07 4.29 0.59
CA ALA A 73 8.39 3.69 0.75
C ALA A 73 9.19 4.37 1.88
N CYS A 74 9.90 3.57 2.65
CA CYS A 74 10.88 4.03 3.63
C CYS A 74 12.05 3.05 3.67
N ARG A 75 13.04 3.30 4.54
CA ARG A 75 14.23 2.42 4.65
C ARG A 75 13.90 0.98 5.07
N ALA A 76 12.75 0.74 5.72
CA ALA A 76 12.34 -0.60 6.11
C ALA A 76 11.72 -1.41 4.96
N GLY A 77 11.12 -0.75 3.96
CA GLY A 77 10.42 -1.39 2.86
C GLY A 77 9.34 -0.50 2.27
N GLU A 78 8.43 -1.12 1.53
CA GLU A 78 7.37 -0.44 0.78
C GLU A 78 5.99 -1.07 1.06
N ILE A 79 4.95 -0.24 0.93
CA ILE A 79 3.54 -0.62 0.89
C ILE A 79 2.96 -0.04 -0.40
N ASP A 80 2.31 -0.89 -1.20
CA ASP A 80 1.80 -0.52 -2.52
C ASP A 80 0.60 0.44 -2.41
N LEU A 81 -0.40 0.10 -1.59
CA LEU A 81 -1.58 0.92 -1.39
C LEU A 81 -1.91 1.08 0.10
N VAL A 82 -2.33 2.30 0.47
CA VAL A 82 -2.98 2.59 1.74
C VAL A 82 -4.39 3.06 1.41
N MET A 83 -5.38 2.32 1.92
CA MET A 83 -6.79 2.53 1.66
C MET A 83 -7.53 2.80 2.96
N ARG A 84 -8.75 3.33 2.85
CA ARG A 84 -9.67 3.54 3.96
C ARG A 84 -10.94 2.73 3.74
N GLU A 85 -11.36 2.03 4.78
CA GLU A 85 -12.66 1.36 4.87
C GLU A 85 -13.33 1.77 6.18
N GLY A 86 -14.27 2.73 6.13
CA GLY A 86 -14.85 3.30 7.34
C GLY A 86 -13.79 3.97 8.24
N ALA A 87 -13.62 3.46 9.46
CA ALA A 87 -12.60 3.90 10.42
C ALA A 87 -11.27 3.12 10.32
N VAL A 88 -11.19 2.14 9.43
CA VAL A 88 -10.02 1.25 9.29
C VAL A 88 -9.10 1.78 8.20
N LEU A 89 -7.81 1.88 8.53
CA LEU A 89 -6.73 2.08 7.57
C LEU A 89 -6.23 0.71 7.09
N VAL A 90 -6.30 0.48 5.79
CA VAL A 90 -5.96 -0.80 5.17
C VAL A 90 -4.67 -0.66 4.39
N PHE A 91 -3.63 -1.36 4.82
CA PHE A 91 -2.34 -1.46 4.13
C PHE A 91 -2.37 -2.67 3.21
N VAL A 92 -2.27 -2.44 1.90
CA VAL A 92 -2.42 -3.49 0.89
C VAL A 92 -1.08 -3.73 0.19
N GLU A 93 -0.66 -4.99 0.19
CA GLU A 93 0.38 -5.50 -0.69
C GLU A 93 -0.28 -6.08 -1.95
N VAL A 94 0.20 -5.66 -3.12
CA VAL A 94 -0.24 -6.14 -4.43
C VAL A 94 0.78 -7.14 -4.97
N ARG A 95 0.29 -8.28 -5.46
CA ARG A 95 1.15 -9.32 -6.04
C ARG A 95 0.71 -9.67 -7.45
N ALA A 96 1.57 -9.39 -8.43
CA ALA A 96 1.46 -9.93 -9.78
C ALA A 96 2.26 -11.23 -9.88
N ARG A 97 1.64 -12.33 -10.29
CA ARG A 97 2.34 -13.60 -10.55
C ARG A 97 2.14 -14.04 -11.98
N ALA A 98 3.23 -14.46 -12.62
CA ALA A 98 3.19 -15.01 -13.98
C ALA A 98 2.61 -16.43 -14.03
N ARG A 99 2.83 -17.27 -13.00
CA ARG A 99 2.30 -18.64 -12.91
C ARG A 99 2.10 -19.06 -11.45
N GLY A 100 1.02 -19.79 -11.17
CA GLY A 100 0.72 -20.34 -9.85
C GLY A 100 1.66 -21.49 -9.49
N ARG A 101 2.66 -21.27 -8.62
CA ARG A 101 3.38 -22.36 -7.95
C ARG A 101 3.50 -22.08 -6.44
N TYR A 102 2.97 -23.04 -5.68
CA TYR A 102 3.00 -23.29 -4.23
C TYR A 102 2.74 -22.13 -3.24
N GLY A 103 1.77 -22.35 -2.32
CA GLY A 103 1.55 -21.58 -1.08
C GLY A 103 0.36 -20.61 -1.08
N GLY A 104 -0.23 -20.26 -2.22
CA GLY A 104 -1.30 -19.26 -2.29
C GLY A 104 -0.83 -17.83 -2.03
N ALA A 105 -1.70 -16.83 -2.21
CA ALA A 105 -1.33 -15.41 -2.11
C ALA A 105 -0.84 -15.02 -0.70
N ALA A 106 -1.48 -15.52 0.36
CA ALA A 106 -1.10 -15.24 1.75
C ALA A 106 0.27 -15.80 2.12
N ALA A 107 0.63 -17.02 1.68
CA ALA A 107 1.94 -17.58 2.02
C ALA A 107 3.10 -16.85 1.32
N SER A 108 2.85 -16.10 0.24
CA SER A 108 3.91 -15.27 -0.37
C SER A 108 4.26 -14.01 0.40
N VAL A 109 3.46 -13.65 1.40
CA VAL A 109 3.85 -12.64 2.39
C VAL A 109 4.44 -13.36 3.59
N GLY A 110 5.67 -13.85 3.41
CA GLY A 110 6.42 -14.53 4.47
C GLY A 110 6.80 -13.59 5.62
N PRO A 111 7.32 -14.14 6.75
CA PRO A 111 7.56 -13.38 7.98
C PRO A 111 8.40 -12.11 7.78
N ALA A 112 9.48 -12.19 6.98
CA ALA A 112 10.33 -11.04 6.70
C ALA A 112 9.59 -9.90 5.97
N LYS A 113 8.69 -10.23 5.03
CA LYS A 113 7.89 -9.22 4.31
C LYS A 113 6.83 -8.63 5.24
N ARG A 114 6.18 -9.42 6.09
CA ARG A 114 5.23 -8.93 7.12
C ARG A 114 5.90 -7.91 8.04
N LEU A 115 7.11 -8.19 8.52
CA LEU A 115 7.86 -7.26 9.36
C LEU A 115 8.21 -5.94 8.63
N ARG A 116 8.58 -6.01 7.35
CA ARG A 116 8.82 -4.80 6.54
C ARG A 116 7.54 -3.98 6.37
N LEU A 117 6.43 -4.62 6.02
CA LEU A 117 5.12 -3.97 5.89
C LEU A 117 4.68 -3.30 7.19
N ALA A 118 4.83 -3.98 8.33
CA ALA A 118 4.54 -3.44 9.65
C ALA A 118 5.36 -2.18 9.97
N ARG A 119 6.68 -2.23 9.72
CA ARG A 119 7.58 -1.08 9.94
C ARG A 119 7.27 0.08 8.99
N THR A 120 6.91 -0.20 7.74
CA THR A 120 6.51 0.83 6.78
C THR A 120 5.16 1.45 7.14
N ALA A 121 4.21 0.66 7.66
CA ALA A 121 2.94 1.17 8.18
C ALA A 121 3.15 2.08 9.39
N ALA A 122 3.99 1.67 10.35
CA ALA A 122 4.34 2.50 11.50
C ALA A 122 5.02 3.81 11.07
N TYR A 123 5.91 3.76 10.07
CA TYR A 123 6.49 4.96 9.46
C TYR A 123 5.43 5.88 8.87
N PHE A 124 4.48 5.33 8.11
CA PHE A 124 3.38 6.10 7.50
C PHE A 124 2.53 6.79 8.57
N LEU A 125 2.12 6.06 9.61
CA LEU A 125 1.35 6.62 10.72
C LEU A 125 2.11 7.75 11.42
N ARG A 126 3.41 7.60 11.68
CA ARG A 126 4.20 8.64 12.33
C ARG A 126 4.39 9.90 11.48
N THR A 127 4.56 9.75 10.17
CA THR A 127 5.01 10.83 9.29
C THR A 127 3.88 11.51 8.52
N CYS A 128 2.87 10.75 8.11
CA CYS A 128 1.79 11.21 7.24
C CYS A 128 0.44 11.32 7.95
N TRP A 129 0.18 10.49 8.97
CA TRP A 129 -1.07 10.53 9.71
C TRP A 129 -1.08 11.63 10.78
N LYS A 130 -2.17 12.39 10.87
CA LYS A 130 -2.30 13.57 11.75
C LYS A 130 -3.54 13.53 12.65
N GLY A 131 -4.19 12.38 12.79
CA GLY A 131 -5.32 12.15 13.69
C GLY A 131 -5.03 11.10 14.76
N PRO A 132 -6.05 10.69 15.53
CA PRO A 132 -5.97 9.55 16.44
C PRO A 132 -5.49 8.29 15.70
N LEU A 133 -4.79 7.39 16.39
CA LEU A 133 -4.33 6.15 15.77
C LEU A 133 -5.53 5.31 15.30
N PRO A 134 -5.67 5.03 13.99
CA PRO A 134 -6.80 4.29 13.48
C PRO A 134 -6.60 2.79 13.67
N ALA A 135 -7.70 2.04 13.65
CA ALA A 135 -7.61 0.59 13.48
C ALA A 135 -6.90 0.28 12.16
N CYS A 136 -5.95 -0.65 12.20
CA CYS A 136 -5.11 -0.98 11.05
C CYS A 136 -5.34 -2.43 10.60
N ARG A 137 -5.43 -2.64 9.29
CA ARG A 137 -5.54 -3.97 8.68
C ARG A 137 -4.50 -4.14 7.58
N PHE A 138 -3.93 -5.35 7.47
CA PHE A 138 -3.07 -5.71 6.34
C PHE A 138 -3.78 -6.67 5.41
N ASP A 139 -3.88 -6.28 4.15
CA ASP A 139 -4.51 -7.09 3.10
C ASP A 139 -3.49 -7.45 2.01
N VAL A 140 -3.79 -8.52 1.28
CA VAL A 140 -3.05 -8.91 0.07
C VAL A 140 -4.03 -9.01 -1.07
N LEU A 141 -3.73 -8.35 -2.20
CA LEU A 141 -4.48 -8.52 -3.44
C LEU A 141 -3.56 -9.13 -4.49
N ALA A 142 -3.88 -10.36 -4.91
CA ALA A 142 -3.08 -11.10 -5.85
C ALA A 142 -3.76 -11.25 -7.21
N PHE A 143 -2.95 -11.07 -8.25
CA PHE A 143 -3.31 -11.21 -9.66
C PHE A 143 -2.51 -12.38 -10.23
N GLU A 144 -3.23 -13.33 -10.80
CA GLU A 144 -2.65 -14.47 -11.52
C GLU A 144 -3.14 -14.42 -12.97
N ALA A 145 -2.31 -14.86 -13.90
CA ALA A 145 -2.72 -14.96 -15.30
C ALA A 145 -3.94 -15.88 -15.39
N ASP A 146 -4.99 -15.40 -16.05
CA ASP A 146 -6.22 -16.15 -16.35
C ASP A 146 -7.12 -16.50 -15.15
N ALA A 147 -6.96 -15.79 -14.02
CA ALA A 147 -7.82 -15.94 -12.85
C ALA A 147 -8.35 -14.58 -12.35
N PRO A 148 -9.54 -14.55 -11.71
CA PRO A 148 -10.01 -13.35 -11.06
C PRO A 148 -9.07 -12.93 -9.92
N PRO A 149 -9.01 -11.63 -9.58
CA PRO A 149 -8.17 -11.16 -8.49
C PRO A 149 -8.58 -11.80 -7.17
N ARG A 150 -7.59 -12.23 -6.38
CA ARG A 150 -7.81 -12.82 -5.06
C ARG A 150 -7.48 -11.82 -3.98
N TRP A 151 -8.52 -11.29 -3.32
CA TRP A 151 -8.37 -10.40 -2.17
C TRP A 151 -8.38 -11.19 -0.86
N ILE A 152 -7.26 -11.21 -0.17
CA ILE A 152 -7.12 -11.78 1.16
C ILE A 152 -7.15 -10.64 2.17
N ARG A 153 -8.30 -10.47 2.81
CA ARG A 153 -8.49 -9.53 3.91
C ARG A 153 -7.86 -10.08 5.18
N HIS A 154 -7.29 -9.21 6.02
CA HIS A 154 -6.61 -9.62 7.26
C HIS A 154 -5.52 -10.68 7.02
N ALA A 155 -4.71 -10.49 5.97
CA ALA A 155 -3.66 -11.42 5.59
C ALA A 155 -2.64 -11.68 6.72
N PHE A 156 -2.45 -10.70 7.62
CA PHE A 156 -1.78 -10.88 8.91
C PHE A 156 -2.15 -9.76 9.90
N SER A 157 -1.90 -9.98 11.19
CA SER A 157 -2.00 -8.99 12.26
C SER A 157 -0.61 -8.63 12.81
N LEU A 158 -0.50 -7.46 13.44
CA LEU A 158 0.74 -7.02 14.09
C LEU A 158 1.02 -7.79 15.38
N GLU A 159 -0.03 -8.16 16.12
CA GLU A 159 0.04 -8.95 17.36
C GLU A 159 0.75 -10.30 17.15
N ALA A 160 0.67 -10.84 15.94
CA ALA A 160 1.34 -12.08 15.55
C ALA A 160 2.82 -11.90 15.18
N LEU A 161 3.38 -10.68 15.24
CA LEU A 161 4.76 -10.38 14.87
C LEU A 161 5.66 -10.12 16.11
N PRO A 162 6.86 -10.71 16.18
CA PRO A 162 7.80 -10.43 17.26
C PRO A 162 8.15 -8.93 17.34
N GLY A 163 8.05 -8.35 18.52
CA GLY A 163 8.42 -6.94 18.78
C GLY A 163 7.35 -5.90 18.46
N PHE A 164 6.12 -6.31 18.14
CA PHE A 164 4.94 -5.43 18.09
C PHE A 164 3.98 -5.87 19.20
N ARG A 165 4.04 -5.17 20.34
CA ARG A 165 3.08 -5.25 21.46
C ARG A 165 2.66 -3.84 21.85
#